data_AF-A0A9E5F1E1-F1
#
_entry.id   AF-A0A9E5F1E1-F1
#
_cell.length_a   1.000
_cell.length_b   1.000
_cell.length_c   1.000
_cell.angle_alpha   90.00
_cell.angle_beta   90.00
_cell.angle_gamma   90.00
#
_symmetry.space_group_name_H-M   'P 1'
#
loop_
_entity.id
_entity.type
_entity.pdbx_description
1 polymer ?
#
loop_
_entity_poly.entity_id
_entity_poly.type
_entity_poly.pdbx_seq_one_letter_code
_entity_poly.pdbx_strand_id
1 'polypeptide(L)'
;MKMNQVKKSWLLVVGLMLSSVSAFAEEAGHAASAAMGGDWAKAFAGALGIALAVIAASTAQGKIAVSYMDGVSRNPGAQKGMGTQLILSLVFVETLVLFTVAIIFVKM
;
A
#
# COMPACT_ATOMS: atom_id res chain seq x y z
N MET A 1 23.93 -40.91 -0.64
CA MET A 1 23.63 -39.52 -1.06
C MET A 1 22.46 -39.35 -2.04
N LYS A 2 22.19 -40.30 -2.97
CA LYS A 2 21.12 -40.15 -3.99
C LYS A 2 19.69 -40.05 -3.44
N MET A 3 19.36 -40.75 -2.34
CA MET A 3 18.00 -40.81 -1.80
C MET A 3 17.49 -39.47 -1.24
N ASN A 4 18.37 -38.63 -0.69
CA ASN A 4 17.98 -37.29 -0.21
C ASN A 4 17.76 -36.30 -1.35
N GLN A 5 18.40 -36.51 -2.51
CA GLN A 5 18.19 -35.68 -3.70
C GLN A 5 16.84 -36.01 -4.35
N VAL A 6 16.46 -37.29 -4.41
CA VAL A 6 15.15 -37.72 -4.91
C VAL A 6 14.03 -37.21 -4.01
N LYS A 7 14.18 -37.28 -2.67
CA LYS A 7 13.19 -36.73 -1.72
C LYS A 7 13.03 -35.22 -1.85
N LYS A 8 14.12 -34.47 -2.04
CA LYS A 8 14.06 -33.02 -2.28
C LYS A 8 13.41 -32.68 -3.61
N SER A 9 13.74 -33.41 -4.67
CA SER A 9 13.11 -33.23 -5.99
C SER A 9 11.61 -33.56 -5.93
N TRP A 10 11.21 -34.57 -5.16
CA TRP A 10 9.82 -34.93 -4.95
C TRP A 10 9.04 -33.87 -4.16
N LEU A 11 9.64 -33.33 -3.09
CA LEU A 11 9.05 -32.23 -2.32
C LEU A 11 8.90 -30.95 -3.15
N LEU A 12 9.84 -30.65 -4.05
CA LEU A 12 9.75 -29.51 -4.97
C LEU A 12 8.63 -29.69 -6.00
N VAL A 13 8.46 -30.89 -6.56
CA VAL A 13 7.37 -31.20 -7.50
C VAL A 13 6.01 -31.09 -6.80
N VAL A 14 5.88 -31.62 -5.59
CA VAL A 14 4.64 -31.51 -4.81
C VAL A 14 4.35 -30.04 -4.44
N GLY A 15 5.37 -29.26 -4.09
CA GLY A 15 5.23 -27.83 -3.82
C GLY A 15 4.74 -27.02 -5.04
N LEU A 16 5.27 -27.32 -6.23
CA LEU A 16 4.85 -26.72 -7.51
C LEU A 16 3.42 -27.13 -7.92
N MET A 17 3.01 -28.35 -7.60
CA MET A 17 1.63 -28.81 -7.85
C MET A 17 0.65 -28.14 -6.89
N LEU A 18 1.03 -27.94 -5.62
CA LEU A 18 0.21 -27.25 -4.62
C LEU A 18 0.03 -25.76 -4.93
N SER A 19 1.02 -25.09 -5.54
CA SER A 19 0.86 -23.68 -5.96
C SER A 19 -0.13 -23.51 -7.11
N SER A 20 -0.46 -24.58 -7.84
CA SER A 20 -1.47 -24.56 -8.90
C SER A 20 -2.90 -24.50 -8.35
N VAL A 21 -3.12 -24.90 -7.10
CA VAL A 21 -4.43 -24.80 -6.43
C VAL A 21 -4.87 -23.34 -6.27
N SER A 22 -3.92 -22.42 -6.07
CA SER A 22 -4.19 -20.98 -5.98
C SER A 22 -4.71 -20.38 -7.29
N ALA A 23 -4.28 -20.91 -8.44
CA ALA A 23 -4.74 -20.45 -9.75
C ALA A 23 -6.21 -20.83 -10.03
N PHE A 24 -6.67 -21.99 -9.52
CA PHE A 24 -8.08 -22.38 -9.62
C PHE A 24 -8.99 -21.69 -8.59
N ALA A 25 -8.43 -21.20 -7.48
CA ALA A 25 -9.16 -20.38 -6.50
C ALA A 25 -9.45 -18.97 -7.05
N GLU A 26 -8.60 -18.46 -7.93
CA GLU A 26 -8.79 -17.16 -8.59
C GLU A 26 -10.02 -17.16 -9.53
N GLU A 27 -10.24 -18.25 -10.28
CA GLU A 27 -11.42 -18.44 -11.15
C GLU A 27 -12.73 -18.41 -10.33
N ALA A 28 -12.74 -19.06 -9.16
CA ALA A 28 -13.88 -19.03 -8.24
C ALA A 28 -14.11 -17.64 -7.62
N GLY A 29 -13.03 -16.90 -7.35
CA GLY A 29 -13.11 -15.49 -6.91
C GLY A 29 -13.62 -14.55 -8.00
N HIS A 30 -13.25 -14.78 -9.26
CA HIS A 30 -13.74 -14.05 -10.43
C HIS A 30 -15.22 -14.33 -10.70
N ALA A 31 -15.65 -15.60 -10.60
CA ALA A 31 -17.05 -15.99 -10.75
C ALA A 31 -17.93 -15.48 -9.59
N ALA A 32 -17.42 -15.46 -8.36
CA ALA A 32 -18.12 -14.89 -7.20
C ALA A 32 -18.24 -13.35 -7.28
N SER A 33 -17.22 -12.67 -7.83
CA SER A 33 -17.24 -11.23 -8.16
C SER A 33 -18.28 -10.89 -9.24
N ALA A 34 -18.47 -11.78 -10.21
CA ALA A 34 -19.51 -11.65 -11.23
C ALA A 34 -20.93 -11.88 -10.66
N ALA A 35 -21.08 -12.79 -9.69
CA ALA A 35 -22.38 -13.16 -9.11
C ALA A 35 -22.87 -12.18 -8.02
N MET A 36 -21.95 -11.60 -7.25
CA MET A 36 -22.22 -10.60 -6.23
C MET A 36 -21.80 -9.27 -6.83
N GLY A 37 -22.70 -8.65 -7.62
CA GLY A 37 -22.43 -7.55 -8.56
C GLY A 37 -21.20 -6.73 -8.19
N GLY A 38 -20.16 -6.77 -9.04
CA GLY A 38 -18.79 -6.33 -8.74
C GLY A 38 -18.59 -4.90 -8.20
N ASP A 39 -19.66 -4.13 -8.05
CA ASP A 39 -19.74 -2.83 -7.38
C ASP A 39 -19.30 -2.89 -5.91
N TRP A 40 -19.73 -3.89 -5.12
CA TRP A 40 -19.36 -3.93 -3.69
C TRP A 40 -17.87 -4.24 -3.49
N ALA A 41 -17.32 -5.13 -4.32
CA ALA A 41 -15.90 -5.51 -4.27
C ALA A 41 -15.00 -4.34 -4.71
N LYS A 42 -15.41 -3.61 -5.75
CA LYS A 42 -14.76 -2.37 -6.17
C LYS A 42 -14.82 -1.30 -5.08
N ALA A 43 -16.01 -1.03 -4.53
CA ALA A 43 -16.19 -0.05 -3.46
C ALA A 43 -15.34 -0.38 -2.23
N PHE A 44 -15.27 -1.66 -1.83
CA PHE A 44 -14.44 -2.10 -0.73
C PHE A 44 -12.94 -1.93 -1.03
N ALA A 45 -12.49 -2.30 -2.24
CA ALA A 45 -11.11 -2.10 -2.66
C ALA A 45 -10.71 -0.61 -2.69
N GLY A 46 -11.62 0.26 -3.15
CA GLY A 46 -11.46 1.71 -3.10
C GLY A 46 -11.35 2.24 -1.67
N ALA A 47 -12.28 1.86 -0.80
CA ALA A 47 -12.26 2.26 0.61
C ALA A 47 -10.96 1.82 1.32
N LEU A 48 -10.52 0.60 1.06
CA LEU A 48 -9.27 0.07 1.61
C LEU A 48 -8.05 0.82 1.07
N GLY A 49 -8.03 1.14 -0.23
CA GLY A 49 -6.96 1.92 -0.85
C GLY A 49 -6.82 3.32 -0.23
N ILE A 50 -7.94 4.03 -0.03
CA ILE A 50 -7.93 5.34 0.65
C ILE A 50 -7.49 5.19 2.10
N ALA A 51 -8.01 4.20 2.84
CA ALA A 51 -7.67 4.01 4.24
C ALA A 51 -6.16 3.80 4.43
N LEU A 52 -5.53 2.97 3.61
CA LEU A 52 -4.09 2.72 3.66
C LEU A 52 -3.28 3.98 3.31
N ALA A 53 -3.68 4.72 2.29
CA ALA A 53 -3.02 5.97 1.92
C ALA A 53 -3.08 7.01 3.04
N VAL A 54 -4.25 7.17 3.68
CA VAL A 54 -4.45 8.11 4.79
C VAL A 54 -3.63 7.71 6.02
N ILE A 55 -3.56 6.43 6.37
CA ILE A 55 -2.72 5.94 7.48
C ILE A 55 -1.24 6.22 7.23
N ALA A 56 -0.76 5.95 6.01
CA ALA A 56 0.63 6.22 5.65
C ALA A 56 0.94 7.73 5.66
N ALA A 57 0.06 8.54 5.07
CA ALA A 57 0.23 9.98 4.98
C ALA A 57 0.20 10.66 6.36
N SER A 58 -0.78 10.33 7.20
CA SER A 58 -0.88 10.88 8.56
C SER A 58 0.36 10.56 9.41
N THR A 59 0.91 9.34 9.28
CA THR A 59 2.15 8.94 9.94
C THR A 59 3.34 9.77 9.46
N ALA A 60 3.47 9.98 8.15
CA ALA A 60 4.54 10.80 7.57
C ALA A 60 4.43 12.27 8.00
N GLN A 61 3.22 12.85 7.94
CA GLN A 61 2.97 14.24 8.33
C GLN A 61 3.29 14.50 9.80
N GLY A 62 2.94 13.57 10.70
CA GLY A 62 3.30 13.68 12.11
C GLY A 62 4.82 13.77 12.30
N LYS A 63 5.60 12.93 11.61
CA LYS A 63 7.07 12.94 11.68
C LYS A 63 7.67 14.22 11.08
N ILE A 64 7.11 14.71 9.97
CA ILE A 64 7.51 15.98 9.34
C ILE A 64 7.30 17.14 10.31
N ALA A 65 6.13 17.20 10.95
CA ALA A 65 5.79 18.26 11.90
C ALA A 65 6.72 18.26 13.14
N VAL A 66 6.98 17.08 13.72
CA VAL A 66 7.91 16.93 14.86
C VAL A 66 9.31 17.40 14.49
N SER A 67 9.84 16.97 13.34
CA SER A 67 11.16 17.41 12.83
C SER A 67 11.25 18.92 12.67
N TYR A 68 10.19 19.56 12.16
CA TYR A 68 10.12 21.01 12.03
C TYR A 68 10.11 21.71 13.39
N MET A 69 9.29 21.25 14.34
CA MET A 69 9.23 21.84 15.69
C MET A 69 10.54 21.69 16.45
N ASP A 70 11.21 20.54 16.35
CA ASP A 70 12.53 20.31 16.92
C ASP A 70 13.59 21.22 16.31
N GLY A 71 13.53 21.44 14.99
CA GLY A 71 14.42 22.39 14.30
C GLY A 71 14.22 23.83 14.76
N VAL A 72 12.97 24.29 14.82
CA VAL A 72 12.61 25.66 15.23
C VAL A 72 12.91 25.91 16.71
N SER A 73 12.69 24.93 17.59
CA SER A 73 12.97 25.08 19.01
C SER A 73 14.48 25.23 19.30
N ARG A 74 15.34 24.56 18.52
CA ARG A 74 16.80 24.68 18.62
C ARG A 74 17.34 25.96 17.98
N ASN A 75 16.67 26.47 16.95
CA ASN A 75 17.03 27.73 16.30
C ASN A 75 15.78 28.49 15.82
N PRO A 76 15.23 29.40 16.64
CA PRO A 76 14.02 30.17 16.28
C PRO A 76 14.18 31.02 15.02
N GLY A 77 15.41 31.46 14.71
CA GLY A 77 15.71 32.23 13.48
C GLY A 77 15.55 31.42 12.20
N ALA A 78 15.55 30.09 12.28
CA ALA A 78 15.42 29.20 11.12
C ALA A 78 13.97 29.02 10.64
N GLN A 79 12.96 29.51 11.38
CA GLN A 79 11.54 29.30 11.07
C GLN A 79 11.17 29.66 9.63
N LYS A 80 11.63 30.83 9.15
CA LYS A 80 11.36 31.27 7.76
C LYS A 80 12.08 30.42 6.71
N GLY A 81 13.30 29.95 6.99
CA GLY A 81 14.08 29.12 6.07
C GLY A 81 13.58 27.68 5.98
N MET A 82 13.15 27.11 7.12
CA MET A 82 12.64 25.74 7.20
C MET A 82 11.18 25.63 6.75
N GLY A 83 10.39 26.71 6.83
CA GLY A 83 8.98 26.72 6.43
C GLY A 83 8.74 26.32 4.98
N THR A 84 9.58 26.78 4.05
CA THR A 84 9.48 26.39 2.63
C THR A 84 9.71 24.88 2.45
N GLN A 85 10.70 24.33 3.13
CA GLN A 85 11.02 22.90 3.07
C GLN A 85 9.92 22.05 3.74
N LEU A 86 9.31 22.55 4.82
CA LEU A 86 8.13 21.96 5.45
C LEU A 86 6.97 21.85 4.46
N ILE A 87 6.61 22.96 3.79
CA ILE A 87 5.50 22.99 2.84
C ILE A 87 5.78 22.05 1.66
N LEU A 88 7.00 22.07 1.09
CA LEU A 88 7.39 21.14 0.03
C LEU A 88 7.22 19.68 0.46
N SER A 89 7.65 19.33 1.67
CA SER A 89 7.52 17.98 2.21
C SER A 89 6.05 17.58 2.38
N LEU A 90 5.20 18.48 2.89
CA LEU A 90 3.75 18.23 3.05
C LEU A 90 3.05 18.09 1.70
N VAL A 91 3.39 18.94 0.73
CA VAL A 91 2.84 18.85 -0.63
C VAL A 91 3.15 17.50 -1.26
N PHE A 92 4.37 16.99 -1.13
CA PHE A 92 4.68 15.66 -1.68
C PHE A 92 3.84 14.55 -1.03
N VAL A 93 3.66 14.57 0.30
CA VAL A 93 2.80 13.59 0.98
C VAL A 93 1.34 13.72 0.51
N GLU A 94 0.82 14.94 0.42
CA GLU A 94 -0.55 15.18 0.01
C GLU A 94 -0.80 14.84 -1.46
N THR A 95 0.16 15.08 -2.36
CA THR A 95 0.02 14.72 -3.78
C THR A 95 -0.12 13.21 -3.98
N LEU A 96 0.53 12.38 -3.15
CA LEU A 96 0.37 10.93 -3.20
C LEU A 96 -1.04 10.49 -2.74
N VAL A 97 -1.57 11.15 -1.71
CA VAL A 97 -2.95 10.92 -1.27
C VAL A 97 -3.94 11.36 -2.35
N LEU A 98 -3.75 12.55 -2.93
CA LEU A 98 -4.59 13.05 -4.01
C LEU A 98 -4.54 12.16 -5.26
N PHE A 99 -3.38 11.60 -5.61
CA PHE A 99 -3.30 10.62 -6.69
C PHE A 99 -4.05 9.33 -6.37
N THR A 100 -4.02 8.86 -5.11
CA THR A 100 -4.80 7.70 -4.69
C THR A 100 -6.30 7.99 -4.81
N VAL A 101 -6.75 9.15 -4.30
CA VAL A 101 -8.14 9.60 -4.41
C VAL A 101 -8.54 9.77 -5.88
N ALA A 102 -7.70 10.36 -6.73
CA ALA A 102 -7.98 10.56 -8.14
C ALA A 102 -8.11 9.23 -8.90
N ILE A 103 -7.21 8.28 -8.66
CA ILE A 103 -7.28 6.95 -9.29
C ILE A 103 -8.58 6.25 -8.90
N ILE A 104 -8.95 6.33 -7.61
CA ILE A 104 -10.17 5.69 -7.10
C ILE A 104 -11.40 6.39 -7.66
N PHE A 105 -11.44 7.72 -7.68
CA PHE A 105 -12.53 8.49 -8.26
C PHE A 105 -12.74 8.20 -9.76
N VAL A 106 -11.68 7.94 -10.52
CA VAL A 106 -11.77 7.62 -11.95
C VAL A 106 -12.15 6.17 -12.21
N LYS A 107 -11.79 5.24 -11.31
CA LYS A 107 -12.00 3.79 -11.50
C LYS A 107 -13.26 3.23 -10.83
N MET A 108 -13.83 3.94 -9.86
CA MET A 108 -15.05 3.57 -9.16
C MET A 108 -16.28 4.14 -9.84
#